data_AF-A0AA51FC82-F1
#
_entry.id   AF-A0AA51FC82-F1
#
_cell.length_a   1.000
_cell.length_b   1.000
_cell.length_c   1.000
_cell.angle_alpha   90.00
_cell.angle_beta   90.00
_cell.angle_gamma   90.00
#
_symmetry.space_group_name_H-M   'P 1'
#
loop_
_entity.id
_entity.type
_entity.pdbx_description
1 polymer ?
#
loop_
_entity_poly.entity_id
_entity_poly.type
_entity_poly.pdbx_seq_one_letter_code
_entity_poly.pdbx_strand_id
1 'polypeptide(L)'
;MVKKKRQNDPSENGDESTESCDESVKSACPHVAKTVDLTRLKKVLKTGGFEKECNECKKNVKTDDVDPNYEEDLTLWMCLRCGTQLCGRTRNMHAL
;
A
#
# COMPACT_ATOMS: atom_id res chain seq x y z
N MET A 1 -45.94 38.56 29.42
CA MET A 1 -44.55 38.57 28.92
C MET A 1 -43.77 37.49 29.66
N VAL A 2 -43.20 36.53 28.93
CA VAL A 2 -42.46 35.38 29.47
C VAL A 2 -40.96 35.68 29.42
N LYS A 3 -40.22 35.37 30.50
CA LYS A 3 -38.80 34.90 30.57
C LYS A 3 -38.24 35.20 31.96
N LYS A 4 -37.41 34.39 32.61
CA LYS A 4 -36.84 33.05 32.35
C LYS A 4 -36.22 32.61 33.69
N LYS A 5 -36.40 31.34 34.05
CA LYS A 5 -35.87 30.72 35.27
C LYS A 5 -34.33 30.66 35.20
N ARG A 6 -33.66 30.97 36.30
CA ARG A 6 -32.20 30.97 36.47
C ARG A 6 -31.62 29.55 36.62
N GLN A 7 -30.29 29.46 36.46
CA GLN A 7 -29.32 28.42 36.86
C GLN A 7 -29.09 27.31 35.81
N ASN A 8 -27.89 26.79 35.54
CA ASN A 8 -26.54 26.90 36.15
C ASN A 8 -25.53 26.41 35.07
N ASP A 9 -24.39 27.07 34.86
CA ASP A 9 -23.16 26.44 34.34
C ASP A 9 -22.49 25.64 35.50
N PRO A 10 -21.43 24.80 35.36
CA PRO A 10 -20.58 24.45 34.20
C PRO A 10 -20.28 22.92 34.09
N SER A 11 -19.62 22.43 33.02
CA SER A 11 -18.50 21.46 33.15
C SER A 11 -17.78 21.15 31.84
N GLU A 12 -16.46 21.06 31.95
CA GLU A 12 -15.45 20.69 30.97
C GLU A 12 -15.19 19.16 31.03
N ASN A 13 -14.85 18.56 29.88
CA ASN A 13 -14.29 17.21 29.67
C ASN A 13 -15.25 16.05 29.32
N GLY A 14 -14.87 15.32 28.24
CA GLY A 14 -15.46 14.06 27.77
C GLY A 14 -15.42 13.99 26.24
N ASP A 15 -14.29 13.71 25.60
CA ASP A 15 -13.92 12.32 25.24
C ASP A 15 -15.12 11.55 24.66
N GLU A 16 -15.31 11.62 23.34
CA GLU A 16 -15.07 10.48 22.47
C GLU A 16 -15.37 10.87 21.01
N SER A 17 -14.34 11.04 20.19
CA SER A 17 -14.50 10.96 18.74
C SER A 17 -13.95 9.62 18.32
N THR A 18 -14.76 8.59 18.51
CA THR A 18 -14.61 7.31 17.83
C THR A 18 -15.00 7.50 16.36
N GLU A 19 -14.14 8.15 15.58
CA GLU A 19 -14.18 7.99 14.13
C GLU A 19 -13.73 6.55 13.80
N SER A 20 -14.72 5.67 13.85
CA SER A 20 -14.67 4.28 13.45
C SER A 20 -14.04 4.17 12.07
N CYS A 21 -12.78 3.75 12.04
CA CYS A 21 -12.08 3.34 10.84
C CYS A 21 -12.57 1.96 10.39
N ASP A 22 -13.86 1.83 10.08
CA ASP A 22 -14.39 0.64 9.42
C ASP A 22 -14.00 0.69 7.93
N GLU A 23 -12.73 0.41 7.67
CA GLU A 23 -12.14 0.13 6.35
C GLU A 23 -12.63 -1.22 5.80
N SER A 24 -13.94 -1.49 5.89
CA SER A 24 -14.58 -2.57 5.15
C SER A 24 -14.97 -2.09 3.76
N VAL A 25 -14.03 -1.50 3.02
CA VAL A 25 -14.16 -1.40 1.57
C VAL A 25 -14.19 -2.85 1.08
N LYS A 26 -15.36 -3.32 0.64
CA LYS A 26 -15.51 -4.61 -0.03
C LYS A 26 -14.62 -4.57 -1.28
N SER A 27 -13.38 -4.96 -1.10
CA SER A 27 -12.38 -5.02 -2.15
C SER A 27 -12.94 -5.91 -3.27
N ALA A 28 -12.94 -5.37 -4.50
CA ALA A 28 -13.61 -6.00 -5.64
C ALA A 28 -13.07 -7.42 -5.96
N CYS A 29 -11.83 -7.70 -5.55
CA CYS A 29 -11.20 -9.01 -5.71
C CYS A 29 -11.35 -9.85 -4.44
N PRO A 30 -11.94 -11.05 -4.48
CA PRO A 30 -12.17 -11.91 -3.32
C PRO A 30 -10.87 -12.40 -2.65
N HIS A 31 -9.73 -12.21 -3.31
CA HIS A 31 -8.43 -12.58 -2.78
C HIS A 31 -7.86 -11.56 -1.79
N VAL A 32 -8.27 -10.28 -1.86
CA VAL A 32 -7.63 -9.21 -1.08
C VAL A 32 -7.64 -9.51 0.42
N ALA A 33 -8.78 -9.89 0.97
CA ALA A 33 -8.90 -10.25 2.39
C ALA A 33 -8.05 -11.46 2.82
N LYS A 34 -7.69 -12.36 1.89
CA LYS A 34 -6.95 -13.59 2.18
C LYS A 34 -5.46 -13.48 1.90
N THR A 35 -5.07 -12.65 0.93
CA THR A 35 -3.73 -12.68 0.35
C THR A 35 -2.91 -11.44 0.64
N VAL A 36 -3.54 -10.33 1.03
CA VAL A 36 -2.81 -9.11 1.37
C VAL A 36 -2.33 -9.18 2.82
N ASP A 37 -1.03 -9.02 3.04
CA ASP A 37 -0.42 -8.98 4.37
C ASP A 37 0.19 -7.59 4.62
N LEU A 38 -0.64 -6.66 5.10
CA LEU A 38 -0.21 -5.27 5.36
C LEU A 38 0.90 -5.18 6.42
N THR A 39 0.91 -6.09 7.40
CA THR A 39 1.93 -6.10 8.46
C THR A 39 3.29 -6.43 7.87
N ARG A 40 3.36 -7.46 7.04
CA ARG A 40 4.59 -7.83 6.33
C ARG A 40 5.01 -6.76 5.33
N LEU A 41 4.08 -6.21 4.55
CA LEU A 41 4.38 -5.14 3.59
C LEU A 41 4.99 -3.92 4.28
N LYS A 42 4.41 -3.47 5.39
CA LYS A 42 4.96 -2.35 6.18
C LYS A 42 6.38 -2.63 6.65
N LYS A 43 6.70 -3.86 7.08
CA LYS A 43 8.06 -4.25 7.48
C LYS A 43 9.03 -4.22 6.30
N VAL A 44 8.66 -4.83 5.18
CA VAL A 44 9.49 -4.88 3.97
C VAL A 44 9.77 -3.47 3.43
N LEU A 45 8.73 -2.63 3.33
CA LEU A 45 8.86 -1.26 2.84
C LEU A 45 9.67 -0.35 3.77
N LYS A 46 9.55 -0.52 5.10
CA LYS A 46 10.36 0.25 6.06
C LYS A 46 11.85 -0.06 5.96
N THR A 47 12.20 -1.33 5.72
CA THR A 47 13.61 -1.76 5.70
C THR A 47 14.24 -1.62 4.32
N GLY A 48 13.49 -1.92 3.26
CA GLY A 48 14.02 -2.00 1.88
C GLY A 48 13.48 -0.96 0.90
N GLY A 49 12.38 -0.27 1.22
CA GLY A 49 11.76 0.70 0.32
C GLY A 49 11.25 0.09 -1.00
N PHE A 50 11.13 0.94 -2.02
CA PHE A 50 10.81 0.53 -3.38
C PHE A 50 12.09 0.28 -4.18
N GLU A 51 12.13 -0.85 -4.87
CA GLU A 51 13.25 -1.25 -5.71
C GLU A 51 13.18 -0.52 -7.04
N LYS A 52 14.36 -0.24 -7.62
CA LYS A 52 14.47 0.31 -8.98
C LYS A 52 14.60 -0.77 -10.05
N GLU A 53 14.87 -2.00 -9.63
CA GLU A 53 15.20 -3.13 -10.49
C GLU A 53 14.53 -4.40 -9.99
N CYS A 54 14.16 -5.30 -10.90
CA CYS A 54 13.49 -6.54 -10.58
C CYS A 54 14.43 -7.52 -9.85
N ASN A 55 13.99 -8.06 -8.70
CA ASN A 55 14.79 -8.97 -7.88
C ASN A 55 15.26 -10.24 -8.62
N GLU A 56 14.49 -10.75 -9.57
CA GLU A 56 14.91 -11.90 -10.39
C GLU A 56 15.80 -11.49 -11.57
N CYS A 57 15.65 -10.27 -12.12
CA CYS A 57 16.55 -9.79 -13.17
C CYS A 57 17.97 -9.56 -12.62
N LYS A 58 18.09 -9.07 -11.38
CA LYS A 58 19.38 -8.91 -10.70
C LYS A 58 20.15 -10.23 -10.56
N LYS A 59 19.45 -11.36 -10.38
CA LYS A 59 20.06 -12.68 -10.22
C LYS A 59 20.50 -13.27 -11.56
N ASN A 60 19.73 -13.01 -12.60
CA ASN A 60 19.95 -13.54 -13.94
C ASN A 60 20.28 -12.37 -14.88
N VAL A 61 21.50 -11.84 -14.75
CA VAL A 61 21.99 -10.77 -15.62
C VAL A 61 22.12 -11.33 -17.04
N LYS A 62 21.11 -11.08 -17.87
CA LYS A 62 21.23 -11.19 -19.32
C LYS A 62 21.72 -9.84 -19.82
N THR A 63 22.91 -9.82 -20.42
CA THR A 63 23.36 -8.71 -21.25
C THR A 63 22.54 -8.73 -22.53
N ASP A 64 21.36 -8.14 -22.48
CA ASP A 64 20.71 -7.63 -23.68
C ASP A 64 21.37 -6.28 -24.01
N ASP A 65 21.77 -6.09 -25.26
CA ASP A 65 22.29 -4.81 -25.75
C ASP A 65 21.18 -3.76 -25.60
N VAL A 66 21.25 -2.97 -24.52
CA VAL A 66 20.29 -1.90 -24.26
C VAL A 66 20.50 -0.83 -25.31
N ASP A 67 19.57 -0.72 -26.25
CA ASP A 67 19.53 0.39 -27.19
C ASP A 67 19.33 1.70 -26.40
N PRO A 68 20.30 2.62 -26.40
CA PRO A 68 20.21 3.88 -25.66
C PRO A 68 19.08 4.79 -26.16
N ASN A 69 18.48 4.51 -27.32
CA ASN A 69 17.35 5.25 -27.87
C ASN A 69 15.98 4.64 -27.52
N TYR A 70 15.94 3.54 -26.76
CA TYR A 70 14.70 2.88 -26.34
C TYR A 70 14.38 3.16 -24.87
N GLU A 71 13.22 3.76 -24.60
CA GLU A 71 12.67 3.89 -23.25
C GLU A 71 12.13 2.54 -22.80
N GLU A 72 12.88 1.85 -21.94
CA GLU A 72 12.47 0.56 -21.41
C GLU A 72 11.44 0.73 -20.28
N ASP A 73 10.39 -0.09 -20.28
CA ASP A 73 9.40 -0.08 -19.21
C ASP A 73 10.00 -0.59 -17.89
N LEU A 74 10.37 0.36 -17.03
CA LEU A 74 10.97 0.10 -15.71
C LEU A 74 9.96 -0.36 -14.64
N THR A 75 8.68 -0.54 -14.98
CA THR A 75 7.62 -0.83 -14.01
C THR A 75 7.84 -2.15 -13.27
N LEU A 76 7.80 -2.07 -11.95
CA LEU A 76 7.80 -3.23 -11.04
C LEU A 76 6.43 -3.40 -10.37
N TRP A 77 6.04 -4.65 -10.21
CA TRP A 77 4.87 -5.09 -9.48
C TRP A 77 5.30 -5.60 -8.11
N MET A 78 4.62 -5.16 -7.06
CA MET A 78 4.87 -5.64 -5.70
C MET A 78 3.84 -6.71 -5.31
N CYS A 79 4.31 -7.88 -4.88
CA CYS A 79 3.43 -8.92 -4.36
C CYS A 79 2.84 -8.48 -3.01
N LEU A 80 1.53 -8.28 -2.93
CA LEU A 80 0.85 -7.83 -1.71
C LEU A 80 0.83 -8.86 -0.58
N ARG A 81 1.24 -10.11 -0.85
CA ARG A 81 1.40 -11.17 0.17
C ARG A 81 2.77 -11.14 0.83
N CYS A 82 3.83 -10.87 0.06
CA CYS A 82 5.20 -11.08 0.53
C CYS A 82 6.17 -9.91 0.37
N GLY A 83 5.80 -8.89 -0.42
CA GLY A 83 6.60 -7.69 -0.65
C GLY A 83 7.69 -7.82 -1.72
N THR A 84 7.80 -8.94 -2.44
CA THR A 84 8.74 -9.07 -3.56
C THR A 84 8.36 -8.14 -4.72
N GLN A 85 9.34 -7.46 -5.30
CA GLN A 85 9.17 -6.50 -6.40
C GLN A 85 9.76 -7.08 -7.70
N LEU A 86 8.91 -7.29 -8.71
CA LEU A 86 9.23 -8.07 -9.91
C LEU A 86 8.72 -7.37 -11.17
N CYS A 87 9.38 -7.55 -12.30
CA CYS A 87 8.99 -6.91 -13.56
C CYS A 87 7.70 -7.51 -14.14
N GLY A 88 6.95 -6.67 -14.86
CA GLY A 88 5.65 -7.03 -15.44
C GLY A 88 5.74 -7.68 -16.82
N ARG A 89 4.60 -7.64 -17.54
CA ARG A 89 4.39 -8.28 -18.86
C ARG A 89 5.24 -7.74 -19.99
N THR A 90 5.65 -6.48 -19.88
CA THR A 90 6.47 -5.76 -20.87
C THR A 90 7.95 -6.15 -20.83
N ARG A 91 8.34 -6.92 -19.82
CA ARG A 91 9.71 -7.45 -19.62
C ARG A 91 9.67 -8.96 -19.43
N ASN A 92 10.51 -9.50 -18.55
CA ASN A 92 10.67 -10.92 -18.28
C ASN A 92 9.49 -11.60 -17.54
N MET A 93 8.36 -10.91 -17.29
CA MET A 93 7.15 -11.47 -16.68
C MET A 93 7.36 -12.10 -15.29
N HIS A 94 8.38 -11.70 -14.53
CA HIS A 94 8.69 -12.32 -13.23
C HIS A 94 7.56 -12.17 -12.19
N ALA A 95 6.65 -11.21 -12.36
CA ALA A 95 5.50 -11.02 -11.48
C ALA A 95 4.28 -11.92 -11.80
N LEU A 96 4.34 -12.73 -12.86
CA LEU A 96 3.24 -13.59 -13.33
C LEU A 96 3.55 -15.07 -13.11
#